data_AF-A0A2M7YXA2-F1
#
_entry.id   AF-A0A2M7YXA2-F1
#
_cell.length_a   1.000
_cell.length_b   1.000
_cell.length_c   1.000
_cell.angle_alpha   90.00
_cell.angle_beta   90.00
_cell.angle_gamma   90.00
#
_symmetry.space_group_name_H-M   'P 1'
#
loop_
_entity.id
_entity.type
_entity.pdbx_description
1 polymer ?
#
loop_
_entity_poly.entity_id
_entity_poly.type
_entity_poly.pdbx_seq_one_letter_code
_entity_poly.pdbx_strand_id
1 'polypeptide(L)'
;MAMKRRRQSTQQPLWINSSDLPRSPGHPFYVKLNKLLIRHGFDEFVEARYSRFYSDSLGRPSIPPGVDFRMLLVGFFEGIDSERGIAWRCADSLSLRDFLGYDTTERTPDPSTLSVIRQRLDLETHEEVFGWVLDLLAGQNLLKGKTVGVD
;
A
#
# COMPACT_ATOMS: atom_id res chain seq x y z
N MET A 1 32.55 -16.49 -9.02
CA MET A 1 31.79 -15.36 -9.61
C MET A 1 32.78 -14.38 -10.23
N ALA A 2 32.45 -13.76 -11.36
CA ALA A 2 33.29 -12.72 -11.99
C ALA A 2 32.73 -11.32 -11.69
N MET A 3 33.60 -10.37 -11.35
CA MET A 3 33.20 -9.00 -11.02
C MET A 3 32.96 -8.18 -12.29
N LYS A 4 31.75 -7.63 -12.45
CA LYS A 4 31.44 -6.66 -13.52
C LYS A 4 31.62 -5.23 -13.01
N ARG A 5 32.09 -4.32 -13.88
CA ARG A 5 32.13 -2.87 -13.59
C ARG A 5 30.76 -2.24 -13.82
N ARG A 6 30.41 -1.24 -13.00
CA ARG A 6 29.18 -0.44 -13.14
C ARG A 6 29.20 0.35 -14.46
N ARG A 7 28.13 0.29 -15.26
CA ARG A 7 27.95 1.15 -16.44
C ARG A 7 27.64 2.58 -15.98
N GLN A 8 28.29 3.59 -16.58
CA GLN A 8 28.13 5.00 -16.21
C GLN A 8 26.96 5.70 -16.92
N SER A 9 26.72 5.35 -18.18
CA SER A 9 25.55 5.81 -18.93
C SER A 9 25.19 4.75 -19.97
N THR A 10 23.91 4.66 -20.30
CA THR A 10 23.42 3.79 -21.39
C THR A 10 22.27 4.55 -22.04
N GLN A 11 22.27 4.63 -23.37
CA GLN A 11 21.16 5.21 -24.10
C GLN A 11 19.91 4.36 -23.83
N GLN A 12 18.88 4.99 -23.29
CA GLN A 12 17.61 4.30 -23.09
C GLN A 12 16.91 4.11 -24.44
N PRO A 13 16.28 2.95 -24.67
CA PRO A 13 15.47 2.75 -25.87
C PRO A 13 14.32 3.75 -25.88
N LEU A 14 13.87 4.15 -27.07
CA LEU A 14 12.72 5.04 -27.24
C LEU A 14 11.41 4.40 -26.75
N TRP A 15 11.32 3.07 -26.86
CA TRP A 15 10.14 2.28 -26.48
C TRP A 15 10.58 1.08 -25.66
N ILE A 16 9.77 0.73 -24.65
CA ILE A 16 9.89 -0.47 -23.83
C ILE A 16 8.51 -1.14 -23.84
N ASN A 17 8.44 -2.44 -24.14
CA ASN A 17 7.18 -3.15 -24.01
C ASN A 17 6.87 -3.35 -22.52
N SER A 18 5.61 -3.26 -22.12
CA SER A 18 5.21 -3.52 -20.73
C SER A 18 5.54 -4.95 -20.30
N SER A 19 5.62 -5.91 -21.23
CA SER A 19 6.09 -7.27 -20.96
C SER A 19 7.57 -7.36 -20.62
N ASP A 20 8.37 -6.39 -21.07
CA ASP A 20 9.81 -6.35 -20.88
C ASP A 20 10.20 -5.70 -19.54
N LEU A 21 9.22 -5.12 -18.84
CA LEU A 21 9.45 -4.56 -17.52
C LEU A 21 9.87 -5.68 -16.57
N PRO A 22 10.96 -5.47 -15.80
CA PRO A 22 11.42 -6.48 -14.86
C PRO A 22 10.34 -6.71 -13.80
N ARG A 23 9.69 -7.87 -13.87
CA ARG A 23 8.83 -8.34 -12.80
C ARG A 23 9.71 -9.00 -11.75
N SER A 24 9.86 -8.33 -10.61
CA SER A 24 10.26 -9.01 -9.38
C SER A 24 9.27 -10.17 -9.15
N PRO A 25 9.65 -11.26 -8.45
CA PRO A 25 8.72 -12.31 -8.02
C PRO A 25 7.51 -11.80 -7.19
N GLY A 26 7.42 -10.48 -6.97
CA GLY A 26 6.56 -9.84 -6.00
C GLY A 26 7.08 -10.15 -4.61
N HIS A 27 6.73 -9.32 -3.63
CA HIS A 27 6.83 -9.80 -2.26
C HIS A 27 5.68 -10.81 -2.07
N PRO A 28 5.94 -12.13 -1.91
CA PRO A 28 4.87 -13.12 -1.88
C PRO A 28 3.84 -12.88 -0.77
N PHE A 29 4.26 -12.15 0.27
CA PHE A 29 3.41 -11.68 1.34
C PHE A 29 2.35 -10.67 0.88
N TYR A 30 2.69 -9.59 0.14
CA TYR A 30 1.70 -8.61 -0.30
C TYR A 30 0.68 -9.20 -1.28
N VAL A 31 1.11 -10.13 -2.13
CA VAL A 31 0.20 -10.86 -3.03
C VAL A 31 -0.81 -11.70 -2.23
N LYS A 32 -0.34 -12.42 -1.20
CA LYS A 32 -1.22 -13.23 -0.33
C LYS A 32 -2.12 -12.36 0.53
N LEU A 33 -1.58 -11.27 1.08
CA LEU A 33 -2.33 -10.29 1.86
C LEU A 33 -3.45 -9.68 1.03
N ASN A 34 -3.16 -9.20 -0.19
CA ASN A 34 -4.19 -8.60 -1.04
C ASN A 34 -5.32 -9.58 -1.36
N LYS A 35 -4.96 -10.84 -1.70
CA LYS A 35 -5.95 -11.90 -1.94
C LYS A 35 -6.84 -12.16 -0.72
N LEU A 36 -6.26 -12.05 0.48
CA LEU A 36 -7.02 -12.22 1.72
C LEU A 36 -7.93 -11.02 1.98
N LEU A 37 -7.43 -9.80 1.84
CA LEU A 37 -8.23 -8.57 1.98
C LEU A 37 -9.42 -8.57 1.02
N ILE A 38 -9.19 -8.88 -0.26
CA ILE A 38 -10.24 -8.97 -1.29
C ILE A 38 -11.27 -10.03 -0.92
N ARG A 39 -10.82 -11.24 -0.52
CA ARG A 39 -11.72 -12.34 -0.15
C ARG A 39 -12.69 -11.96 0.97
N HIS A 40 -12.27 -11.09 1.88
CA HIS A 40 -13.04 -10.72 3.05
C HIS A 40 -13.74 -9.35 2.93
N GLY A 41 -13.79 -8.77 1.73
CA GLY A 41 -14.52 -7.51 1.49
C GLY A 41 -13.91 -6.31 2.21
N PHE A 42 -12.57 -6.27 2.28
CA PHE A 42 -11.86 -5.23 3.00
C PHE A 42 -12.18 -3.82 2.47
N ASP A 43 -12.23 -3.64 1.16
CA ASP A 43 -12.42 -2.32 0.56
C ASP A 43 -13.80 -1.75 0.91
N GLU A 44 -14.86 -2.56 0.80
CA GLU A 44 -16.21 -2.19 1.22
C GLU A 44 -16.31 -1.93 2.72
N PHE A 45 -15.59 -2.71 3.54
CA PHE A 45 -15.53 -2.52 4.98
C PHE A 45 -14.90 -1.17 5.34
N VAL A 46 -13.76 -0.81 4.76
CA VAL A 46 -13.08 0.47 5.03
C VAL A 46 -13.91 1.65 4.51
N GLU A 47 -14.46 1.55 3.29
CA GLU A 47 -15.31 2.59 2.70
C GLU A 47 -16.52 2.90 3.58
N ALA A 48 -17.18 1.87 4.13
CA ALA A 48 -18.31 2.05 5.04
C ALA A 48 -17.91 2.86 6.29
N ARG A 49 -16.72 2.63 6.86
CA ARG A 49 -16.24 3.37 8.03
C ARG A 49 -15.80 4.79 7.69
N TYR A 50 -15.12 4.96 6.55
CA TYR A 50 -14.55 6.23 6.12
C TYR A 50 -15.63 7.20 5.64
N SER A 51 -16.76 6.69 5.11
CA SER A 51 -17.85 7.49 4.53
C SER A 51 -18.23 8.74 5.33
N ARG A 52 -18.30 8.63 6.67
CA ARG A 52 -18.64 9.75 7.58
C ARG A 52 -17.67 10.94 7.53
N PHE A 53 -16.45 10.76 7.05
CA PHE A 53 -15.40 11.79 6.96
C PHE A 53 -15.34 12.46 5.58
N TYR A 54 -16.13 11.99 4.62
CA TYR A 54 -16.13 12.46 3.24
C TYR A 54 -17.50 13.00 2.84
N SER A 55 -17.51 13.87 1.83
CA SER A 55 -18.76 14.33 1.22
C SER A 55 -19.12 13.42 0.06
N ASP A 56 -20.40 13.08 -0.07
CA ASP A 56 -20.91 12.26 -1.17
C ASP A 56 -20.80 12.93 -2.54
N SER A 57 -20.74 14.27 -2.61
CA SER A 57 -20.90 15.00 -3.88
C SER A 57 -20.06 16.26 -4.05
N LEU A 58 -19.34 16.72 -3.02
CA LEU A 58 -18.58 17.97 -3.08
C LEU A 58 -17.06 17.74 -3.06
N GLY A 59 -16.38 18.33 -4.05
CA GLY A 59 -14.92 18.44 -4.09
C GLY A 59 -14.25 17.50 -5.09
N ARG A 60 -12.90 17.51 -5.08
CA ARG A 60 -12.09 16.59 -5.87
C ARG A 60 -12.19 15.18 -5.24
N PRO A 61 -12.44 14.12 -6.03
CA PRO A 61 -12.41 12.75 -5.52
C PRO A 61 -11.09 12.45 -4.79
N SER A 62 -11.20 11.87 -3.60
CA SER A 62 -10.04 11.35 -2.88
C SER A 62 -9.59 10.01 -3.50
N ILE A 63 -8.47 9.49 -3.00
CA ILE A 63 -8.09 8.11 -3.29
C ILE A 63 -9.06 7.15 -2.58
N PRO A 64 -9.24 5.91 -3.07
CA PRO A 64 -10.06 4.92 -2.37
C PRO A 64 -9.52 4.67 -0.94
N PRO A 65 -10.39 4.60 0.08
CA PRO A 65 -9.98 4.32 1.47
C PRO A 65 -9.10 3.09 1.64
N GLY A 66 -9.39 2.02 0.89
CA GLY A 66 -8.57 0.81 0.90
C GLY A 66 -7.14 1.02 0.39
N VAL A 67 -6.90 1.99 -0.50
CA VAL A 67 -5.56 2.34 -0.98
C VAL A 67 -4.74 3.02 0.11
N ASP A 68 -5.34 4.02 0.78
CA ASP A 68 -4.72 4.72 1.91
C ASP A 68 -4.28 3.70 2.99
N PHE A 69 -5.19 2.82 3.38
CA PHE A 69 -4.90 1.82 4.40
C PHE A 69 -3.81 0.83 3.98
N ARG A 70 -3.78 0.42 2.72
CA ARG A 70 -2.69 -0.43 2.20
C ARG A 70 -1.34 0.27 2.24
N MET A 71 -1.29 1.58 1.99
CA MET A 71 -0.07 2.35 2.16
C MET A 71 0.37 2.40 3.64
N LEU A 72 -0.56 2.53 4.57
CA LEU A 72 -0.26 2.47 6.01
C LEU A 72 0.24 1.08 6.43
N LEU A 73 -0.33 0.00 5.90
CA LEU A 73 0.17 -1.37 6.09
C LEU A 73 1.60 -1.54 5.57
N VAL A 74 1.95 -0.94 4.43
CA VAL A 74 3.34 -0.94 3.92
C VAL A 74 4.26 -0.25 4.92
N GLY A 75 3.85 0.92 5.44
CA GLY A 75 4.60 1.63 6.48
C GLY A 75 4.84 0.76 7.70
N PHE A 76 3.77 0.14 8.22
CA PHE A 76 3.83 -0.72 9.39
C PHE A 76 4.72 -1.95 9.18
N PHE A 77 4.54 -2.69 8.08
CA PHE A 77 5.28 -3.94 7.84
C PHE A 77 6.74 -3.72 7.47
N GLU A 78 7.09 -2.55 6.91
CA GLU A 78 8.46 -2.22 6.50
C GLU A 78 9.19 -1.29 7.47
N GLY A 79 8.54 -0.86 8.56
CA GLY A 79 9.12 0.06 9.56
C GLY A 79 9.41 1.43 8.98
N ILE A 80 8.45 2.01 8.24
CA ILE A 80 8.57 3.32 7.62
C ILE A 80 7.58 4.28 8.29
N ASP A 81 8.13 5.20 9.08
CA ASP A 81 7.31 6.01 10.00
C ASP A 81 6.87 7.35 9.41
N SER A 82 7.23 7.64 8.16
CA SER A 82 6.87 8.90 7.49
C SER A 82 6.00 8.68 6.27
N GLU A 83 4.96 9.51 6.11
CA GLU A 83 4.07 9.49 4.94
C GLU A 83 4.87 9.66 3.65
N ARG A 84 5.93 10.48 3.70
CA ARG A 84 6.85 10.66 2.56
C ARG A 84 7.62 9.39 2.24
N GLY A 85 8.14 8.71 3.24
CA GLY A 85 8.83 7.43 3.07
C GLY A 85 7.91 6.37 2.49
N ILE A 86 6.68 6.27 3.00
CA ILE A 86 5.67 5.33 2.51
C ILE A 86 5.35 5.60 1.03
N ALA A 87 5.07 6.86 0.68
CA ALA A 87 4.74 7.24 -0.69
C ALA A 87 5.89 6.95 -1.66
N TRP A 88 7.13 7.26 -1.28
CA TRP A 88 8.32 6.90 -2.07
C TRP A 88 8.46 5.40 -2.24
N ARG A 89 8.30 4.64 -1.16
CA ARG A 89 8.42 3.19 -1.18
C ARG A 89 7.38 2.54 -2.10
N CYS A 90 6.15 3.05 -2.11
CA CYS A 90 5.08 2.60 -3.00
C CYS A 90 5.34 2.99 -4.46
N ALA A 91 5.83 4.21 -4.71
CA ALA A 91 6.13 4.69 -6.06
C ALA A 91 7.26 3.90 -6.74
N ASP A 92 8.28 3.50 -5.97
CA ASP A 92 9.50 2.85 -6.46
C ASP A 92 9.35 1.33 -6.68
N SER A 93 8.18 0.74 -6.37
CA SER A 93 8.00 -0.71 -6.38
C SER A 93 6.78 -1.15 -7.18
N LEU A 94 7.05 -1.82 -8.31
CA LEU A 94 6.01 -2.41 -9.15
C LEU A 94 5.10 -3.38 -8.37
N SER A 95 5.66 -4.18 -7.46
CA SER A 95 4.85 -5.10 -6.65
C SER A 95 3.95 -4.39 -5.63
N LEU A 96 4.35 -3.21 -5.14
CA LEU A 96 3.48 -2.43 -4.27
C LEU A 96 2.42 -1.68 -5.06
N ARG A 97 2.73 -1.22 -6.28
CA ARG A 97 1.73 -0.68 -7.20
C ARG A 97 0.60 -1.69 -7.44
N ASP A 98 0.96 -2.95 -7.73
CA ASP A 98 0.00 -4.05 -7.85
C ASP A 98 -0.82 -4.25 -6.54
N PHE A 99 -0.17 -4.14 -5.38
CA PHE A 99 -0.84 -4.24 -4.08
C PHE A 99 -1.87 -3.12 -3.88
N LEU A 100 -1.55 -1.90 -4.31
CA LEU A 100 -2.43 -0.73 -4.26
C LEU A 100 -3.47 -0.71 -5.39
N GLY A 101 -3.38 -1.59 -6.39
CA GLY A 101 -4.28 -1.62 -7.54
C GLY A 101 -3.96 -0.57 -8.63
N TYR A 102 -2.72 -0.09 -8.70
CA TYR A 102 -2.27 0.88 -9.70
C TYR A 102 -1.49 0.20 -10.83
N ASP A 103 -1.76 0.60 -12.06
CA ASP A 103 -0.96 0.23 -13.23
C ASP A 103 0.44 0.85 -13.18
N THR A 104 1.35 0.35 -14.02
CA THR A 104 2.71 0.88 -14.15
C THR A 104 2.72 2.35 -14.60
N THR A 105 1.74 2.74 -15.41
CA THR A 105 1.65 4.10 -15.98
C THR A 105 0.97 5.10 -15.05
N GLU A 106 0.24 4.62 -14.05
CA GLU A 106 -0.48 5.47 -13.11
C GLU A 106 0.45 6.04 -12.03
N ARG A 107 0.06 7.17 -11.44
CA ARG A 107 0.77 7.76 -10.31
C ARG A 107 0.14 7.27 -9.01
N THR A 108 0.93 6.61 -8.16
CA THR A 108 0.51 6.26 -6.79
C THR A 108 0.27 7.53 -5.96
N PRO A 109 -0.50 7.45 -4.86
CA PRO A 109 -0.77 8.61 -4.02
C PRO A 109 0.52 9.28 -3.51
N ASP A 110 0.50 10.60 -3.44
CA ASP A 110 1.62 11.39 -2.96
C ASP A 110 1.56 11.57 -1.43
N PRO A 111 2.66 12.02 -0.77
CA PRO A 111 2.71 12.16 0.68
C PRO A 111 1.64 13.11 1.25
N SER A 112 1.26 14.16 0.51
CA SER A 112 0.28 15.14 0.97
C SER A 112 -1.12 14.54 1.03
N THR A 113 -1.43 13.59 0.15
CA THR A 113 -2.69 12.84 0.19
C THR A 113 -2.79 12.08 1.51
N LEU A 114 -1.75 11.33 1.90
CA LEU A 114 -1.71 10.61 3.17
C LEU A 114 -1.84 11.55 4.38
N SER A 115 -1.10 12.66 4.37
CA SER A 115 -1.19 13.65 5.46
C SER A 115 -2.59 14.23 5.62
N VAL A 116 -3.28 14.54 4.51
CA VAL A 116 -4.65 15.06 4.55
C VAL A 116 -5.63 14.02 5.07
N ILE A 117 -5.50 12.75 4.65
CA ILE A 117 -6.39 11.68 5.12
C ILE A 117 -6.18 11.44 6.62
N ARG A 118 -4.93 11.38 7.08
CA ARG A 118 -4.59 11.24 8.51
C ARG A 118 -5.20 12.35 9.38
N GLN A 119 -5.28 13.57 8.87
CA GLN A 119 -5.90 14.70 9.59
C GLN A 119 -7.43 14.66 9.60
N ARG A 120 -8.06 13.92 8.67
CA ARG A 120 -9.52 13.81 8.56
C ARG A 120 -10.08 12.71 9.44
N LEU A 121 -9.39 11.58 9.53
CA LEU A 121 -9.84 10.40 10.25
C LEU A 121 -9.60 10.56 11.75
N ASP A 122 -10.53 10.06 12.55
CA ASP A 122 -10.28 9.88 13.98
C ASP A 122 -9.43 8.63 14.25
N LEU A 123 -8.81 8.61 15.42
CA LEU A 123 -7.97 7.50 15.86
C LEU A 123 -8.80 6.20 15.98
N GLU A 124 -10.04 6.29 16.48
CA GLU A 124 -10.92 5.15 16.69
C GLU A 124 -11.23 4.41 15.38
N THR A 125 -11.53 5.13 14.29
CA THR A 125 -11.75 4.51 12.98
C THR A 125 -10.49 3.83 12.47
N HIS A 126 -9.33 4.44 12.70
CA HIS A 126 -8.06 3.84 12.29
C HIS A 126 -7.77 2.54 13.06
N GLU A 127 -7.94 2.56 14.39
CA GLU A 127 -7.79 1.39 15.26
C GLU A 127 -8.79 0.28 14.91
N GLU A 128 -10.04 0.62 14.59
CA GLU A 128 -11.06 -0.36 14.18
C GLU A 128 -10.62 -1.10 12.91
N VAL A 129 -10.18 -0.36 11.89
CA VAL A 129 -9.75 -0.96 10.61
C VAL A 129 -8.48 -1.77 10.80
N PHE A 130 -7.54 -1.28 11.60
CA PHE A 130 -6.30 -1.99 11.91
C PHE A 130 -6.55 -3.27 12.70
N GLY A 131 -7.40 -3.21 13.73
CA GLY A 131 -7.83 -4.36 14.50
C GLY A 131 -8.49 -5.43 13.62
N TRP A 132 -9.37 -5.02 12.71
CA TRP A 132 -10.00 -5.96 11.77
C TRP A 132 -8.98 -6.70 10.89
N VAL A 133 -7.97 -5.99 10.37
CA VAL A 133 -6.90 -6.62 9.57
C VAL A 133 -6.09 -7.59 10.43
N LEU A 134 -5.76 -7.22 11.67
CA LEU A 134 -5.05 -8.10 12.58
C LEU A 134 -5.86 -9.36 12.92
N ASP A 135 -7.15 -9.22 13.22
CA ASP A 135 -8.05 -10.34 13.51
C ASP A 135 -8.17 -11.27 12.30
N LEU A 136 -8.27 -10.70 11.10
CA LEU A 136 -8.28 -11.48 9.86
C LEU A 136 -6.99 -12.28 9.68
N LEU A 137 -5.83 -11.66 9.91
CA LEU A 137 -4.54 -12.33 9.80
C LEU A 137 -4.34 -13.39 10.90
N ALA A 138 -4.82 -13.13 12.11
CA ALA A 138 -4.83 -14.10 13.20
C ALA A 138 -5.70 -15.32 12.87
N GLY A 139 -6.91 -15.10 12.37
CA GLY A 139 -7.84 -16.16 11.97
C GLY A 139 -7.30 -17.07 10.84
N GLN A 140 -6.36 -16.58 10.03
CA GLN A 140 -5.68 -17.35 8.99
C GLN A 140 -4.35 -17.97 9.45
N ASN A 141 -4.03 -17.92 10.74
CA ASN A 141 -2.74 -18.35 11.30
C ASN A 141 -1.52 -17.66 10.66
N LEU A 142 -1.68 -16.43 10.16
CA LEU A 142 -0.61 -15.63 9.57
C LEU A 142 0.12 -14.77 10.61
N LEU A 143 -0.50 -14.52 11.77
CA LEU A 143 0.16 -13.91 12.92
C LEU A 143 0.59 -14.98 13.93
N LYS A 144 1.88 -15.01 14.26
CA LYS A 144 2.39 -15.70 15.45
C LYS A 144 2.68 -14.65 16.50
N GLY A 145 1.69 -14.38 17.36
CA GLY A 145 1.82 -13.46 18.49
C GLY A 145 2.87 -13.96 19.48
N LYS A 146 4.14 -13.60 19.25
CA LYS A 146 5.22 -13.81 20.22
C LYS A 146 5.68 -12.50 20.85
N THR A 147 5.48 -11.37 20.18
CA THR A 147 5.94 -10.06 20.65
C THR A 147 4.94 -8.99 20.20
N VAL A 148 4.43 -8.20 21.15
CA VAL A 148 3.71 -6.96 20.85
C VAL A 148 4.76 -5.89 20.61
N GLY A 149 4.83 -5.36 19.39
CA GLY A 149 5.55 -4.12 19.12
C GLY A 149 4.67 -2.96 19.59
N VAL A 150 5.10 -2.26 20.63
CA VAL A 150 4.54 -0.96 21.01
C VAL A 150 5.56 0.06 20.51
N ASP A 151 5.13 0.92 19.59
CA ASP A 151 5.84 2.16 19.24
C ASP A 151 5.05 3.35 19.82
#